data_AF-A0A523MGE4-F1
#
_entry.id   AF-A0A523MGE4-F1
#
_cell.length_a   1.000
_cell.length_b   1.000
_cell.length_c   1.000
_cell.angle_alpha   90.00
_cell.angle_beta   90.00
_cell.angle_gamma   90.00
#
_symmetry.space_group_name_H-M   'P 1'
#
loop_
_entity.id
_entity.type
_entity.pdbx_description
1 polymer ?
#
loop_
_entity_poly.entity_id
_entity_poly.type
_entity_poly.pdbx_seq_one_letter_code
_entity_poly.pdbx_strand_id
1 'polypeptide(L)'
;MGSKMFSATVKANFFSQLIIAALATLFLIGCGQPAPDVVEDAAAPESTESAPAANDGPLVSIDADGNIAPFGMASRQPVPVPEPEAAAPVEQAGTASAAYAAQCSACHGADAKGVEGLGLNLVESELVAGSSPDELIAFLQAGRQPGSPDSVTGVPMPAFAWMEAADLAEIAGYLKSLQQ
;
A
#
# COMPACT_ATOMS: atom_id res chain seq x y z
N MET A 1 37.49 38.84 -32.00
CA MET A 1 38.92 38.58 -31.77
C MET A 1 39.05 38.07 -30.34
N GLY A 2 39.70 36.99 -29.96
CA GLY A 2 40.65 36.07 -30.59
C GLY A 2 41.19 35.18 -29.47
N SER A 3 41.47 33.94 -29.82
CA SER A 3 41.79 32.74 -29.03
C SER A 3 42.90 32.82 -27.96
N LYS A 4 42.84 31.87 -27.00
CA LYS A 4 43.92 31.02 -26.39
C LYS A 4 43.30 30.26 -25.19
N MET A 5 42.90 28.97 -25.21
CA MET A 5 43.63 27.69 -25.36
C MET A 5 44.91 27.54 -24.51
N PHE A 6 44.87 26.65 -23.50
CA PHE A 6 45.89 25.68 -22.99
C PHE A 6 45.31 25.04 -21.69
N SER A 7 44.74 23.83 -21.68
CA SER A 7 45.32 22.47 -21.73
C SER A 7 46.06 22.00 -20.46
N ALA A 8 45.39 21.15 -19.67
CA ALA A 8 45.93 20.09 -18.79
C ALA A 8 44.72 19.30 -18.24
N THR A 9 44.19 18.24 -18.87
CA THR A 9 44.68 16.85 -18.96
C THR A 9 45.49 16.39 -17.74
N VAL A 10 45.10 15.22 -17.20
CA VAL A 10 45.72 14.43 -16.11
C VAL A 10 45.14 14.65 -14.71
N LYS A 11 43.92 14.15 -14.45
CA LYS A 11 43.63 13.43 -13.19
C LYS A 11 42.34 12.58 -13.18
N ALA A 12 41.90 12.10 -14.34
CA ALA A 12 40.96 10.99 -14.42
C ALA A 12 41.74 9.76 -14.93
N ASN A 13 42.30 8.94 -14.03
CA ASN A 13 42.76 7.56 -14.27
C ASN A 13 43.67 7.03 -13.14
N PHE A 14 43.17 6.68 -11.95
CA PHE A 14 44.01 5.89 -11.02
C PHE A 14 43.31 4.91 -10.08
N PHE A 15 41.99 4.70 -10.17
CA PHE A 15 41.29 3.75 -9.29
C PHE A 15 40.47 2.69 -10.04
N SER A 16 40.85 2.43 -11.30
CA SER A 16 40.24 1.42 -12.17
C SER A 16 41.30 0.60 -12.93
N GLN A 17 42.35 0.17 -12.22
CA GLN A 17 43.42 -0.71 -12.73
C GLN A 17 43.91 -1.71 -11.65
N LEU A 18 43.02 -2.11 -10.74
CA LEU A 18 43.28 -3.25 -9.84
C LEU A 18 42.17 -4.31 -9.98
N ILE A 19 41.89 -4.67 -11.23
CA ILE A 19 41.35 -5.97 -11.58
C ILE A 19 42.60 -6.85 -11.89
N ILE A 20 42.47 -8.17 -11.77
CA ILE A 20 43.36 -9.20 -12.38
C ILE A 20 44.50 -9.73 -11.48
N ALA A 21 44.19 -10.52 -10.42
CA ALA A 21 45.09 -11.59 -9.93
C ALA A 21 44.46 -12.60 -8.93
N ALA A 22 43.14 -12.79 -8.86
CA ALA A 22 42.55 -13.77 -7.92
C ALA A 22 41.34 -14.53 -8.47
N LEU A 23 41.35 -14.82 -9.78
CA LEU A 23 40.53 -15.87 -10.37
C LEU A 23 41.32 -17.18 -10.33
N ALA A 24 40.62 -18.25 -9.94
CA ALA A 24 40.95 -19.67 -10.18
C ALA A 24 41.87 -20.40 -9.18
N THR A 25 41.30 -20.79 -8.03
CA THR A 25 41.47 -22.14 -7.45
C THR A 25 40.53 -22.29 -6.24
N LEU A 26 39.30 -22.79 -6.43
CA LEU A 26 38.60 -23.67 -5.48
C LEU A 26 37.26 -24.13 -6.08
N PHE A 27 37.36 -24.94 -7.12
CA PHE A 27 36.30 -25.85 -7.55
C PHE A 27 36.83 -27.25 -7.27
N LEU A 28 36.00 -28.12 -6.68
CA LEU A 28 36.23 -29.55 -6.36
C LEU A 28 36.73 -29.90 -4.94
N ILE A 29 35.85 -29.78 -3.94
CA ILE A 29 35.72 -30.84 -2.91
C ILE A 29 34.24 -31.18 -2.81
N GLY A 30 33.89 -32.33 -3.39
CA GLY A 30 32.57 -32.93 -3.27
C GLY A 30 32.45 -33.81 -2.01
N CYS A 31 31.19 -34.13 -1.74
CA CYS A 31 30.68 -35.30 -1.00
C CYS A 31 31.13 -35.49 0.45
N GLY A 32 30.19 -35.26 1.38
CA GLY A 32 30.18 -35.94 2.67
C GLY A 32 29.81 -35.04 3.84
N GLN A 33 28.52 -34.74 4.00
CA GLN A 33 28.00 -34.34 5.30
C GLN A 33 27.23 -35.53 5.87
N PRO A 34 27.64 -36.09 7.02
CA PRO A 34 26.90 -37.16 7.70
C PRO A 34 25.54 -36.65 8.16
N ALA A 35 24.52 -37.50 8.01
CA ALA A 35 23.17 -37.23 8.47
C ALA A 35 23.15 -36.98 9.99
N PRO A 36 22.41 -35.97 10.49
CA PRO A 36 22.14 -35.88 11.92
C PRO A 36 21.20 -37.02 12.33
N ASP A 37 21.62 -37.73 13.37
CA ASP A 37 20.88 -38.81 14.01
C ASP A 37 19.46 -38.38 14.40
N VAL A 38 18.52 -39.23 14.01
CA VAL A 38 17.13 -39.27 14.47
C VAL A 38 17.09 -39.45 15.98
N VAL A 39 16.64 -38.43 16.68
CA VAL A 39 16.07 -38.58 18.03
C VAL A 39 14.57 -38.73 17.91
N GLU A 40 14.12 -39.91 18.33
CA GLU A 40 12.72 -40.34 18.46
C GLU A 40 12.04 -39.60 19.62
N ASP A 41 10.81 -39.17 19.37
CA ASP A 41 9.68 -38.95 20.31
C ASP A 41 9.81 -37.94 21.46
N ALA A 42 9.25 -36.74 21.24
CA ALA A 42 8.49 -36.04 22.27
C ALA A 42 7.29 -35.34 21.63
N ALA A 43 6.10 -35.85 21.91
CA ALA A 43 4.81 -35.38 21.44
C ALA A 43 4.56 -33.88 21.73
N ALA A 44 4.16 -33.14 20.69
CA ALA A 44 3.42 -31.88 20.79
C ALA A 44 2.57 -31.71 19.50
N PRO A 45 1.34 -31.17 19.59
CA PRO A 45 0.25 -31.50 18.68
C PRO A 45 0.38 -30.89 17.28
N GLU A 46 -0.01 -31.69 16.31
CA GLU A 46 -0.21 -31.38 14.90
C GLU A 46 -1.19 -30.21 14.67
N SER A 47 -0.67 -29.03 14.31
CA SER A 47 -1.46 -28.02 13.60
C SER A 47 -1.36 -28.29 12.10
N THR A 48 -2.15 -29.24 11.61
CA THR A 48 -2.42 -29.37 10.18
C THR A 48 -3.33 -28.21 9.77
N GLU A 49 -2.75 -27.08 9.40
CA GLU A 49 -3.47 -26.06 8.65
C GLU A 49 -3.78 -26.63 7.27
N SER A 50 -4.96 -27.24 7.16
CA SER A 50 -5.55 -27.59 5.88
C SER A 50 -5.83 -26.29 5.14
N ALA A 51 -5.17 -26.10 3.98
CA ALA A 51 -5.67 -25.15 2.99
C ALA A 51 -7.17 -25.40 2.79
N PRO A 52 -8.03 -24.35 2.73
CA PRO A 52 -9.45 -24.59 2.53
C PRO A 52 -9.61 -25.32 1.20
N ALA A 53 -10.23 -26.50 1.27
CA ALA A 53 -10.60 -27.25 0.10
C ALA A 53 -11.35 -26.32 -0.87
N ALA A 54 -10.95 -26.34 -2.15
CA ALA A 54 -11.81 -25.82 -3.19
C ALA A 54 -13.19 -26.46 -3.02
N ASN A 55 -14.22 -25.64 -2.86
CA ASN A 55 -15.57 -26.08 -2.61
C ASN A 55 -16.23 -26.50 -3.93
N ASP A 56 -15.89 -27.68 -4.44
CA ASP A 56 -16.55 -28.29 -5.61
C ASP A 56 -17.99 -28.79 -5.31
N GLY A 57 -18.53 -28.45 -4.12
CA GLY A 57 -19.91 -28.74 -3.74
C GLY A 57 -20.91 -27.78 -4.40
N PRO A 58 -22.21 -28.13 -4.47
CA PRO A 58 -23.24 -27.22 -4.93
C PRO A 58 -23.14 -25.88 -4.20
N LEU A 59 -23.30 -24.75 -4.91
CA LEU A 59 -23.30 -23.43 -4.29
C LEU A 59 -24.46 -23.33 -3.27
N VAL A 60 -24.19 -23.68 -2.02
CA VAL A 60 -25.17 -23.60 -0.89
C VAL A 60 -25.53 -22.14 -0.57
N SER A 61 -24.92 -21.19 -1.26
CA SER A 61 -25.27 -19.77 -1.21
C SER A 61 -26.52 -19.42 -2.01
N ILE A 62 -27.09 -20.32 -2.81
CA ILE A 62 -28.30 -20.07 -3.60
C ILE A 62 -29.47 -20.84 -2.99
N ASP A 63 -30.49 -20.13 -2.50
CA ASP A 63 -31.72 -20.77 -2.01
C ASP A 63 -32.58 -21.35 -3.16
N ALA A 64 -33.64 -22.08 -2.82
CA ALA A 64 -34.53 -22.70 -3.81
C ALA A 64 -35.24 -21.69 -4.73
N ASP A 65 -35.25 -20.41 -4.34
CA ASP A 65 -35.85 -19.29 -5.07
C ASP A 65 -34.81 -18.52 -5.92
N GLY A 66 -33.53 -18.91 -5.86
CA GLY A 66 -32.44 -18.33 -6.64
C GLY A 66 -31.72 -17.15 -5.98
N ASN A 67 -31.98 -16.86 -4.70
CA ASN A 67 -31.34 -15.74 -4.01
C ASN A 67 -29.95 -16.14 -3.50
N ILE A 68 -28.99 -15.23 -3.69
CA ILE A 68 -27.60 -15.43 -3.25
C ILE A 68 -27.41 -14.83 -1.86
N ALA A 69 -27.18 -15.66 -0.84
CA ALA A 69 -26.82 -15.20 0.48
C ALA A 69 -25.36 -14.71 0.48
N PRO A 70 -25.07 -13.43 0.84
CA PRO A 70 -23.70 -12.95 0.95
C PRO A 70 -22.97 -13.70 2.08
N PHE A 71 -21.84 -14.32 1.73
CA PHE A 71 -20.85 -14.90 2.65
C PHE A 71 -21.42 -15.78 3.79
N GLY A 72 -22.18 -16.83 3.45
CA GLY A 72 -22.59 -17.85 4.42
C GLY A 72 -23.70 -17.42 5.40
N MET A 73 -24.33 -16.27 5.16
CA MET A 73 -25.42 -15.73 5.98
C MET A 73 -26.80 -16.25 5.54
N ALA A 74 -26.94 -17.56 5.25
CA ALA A 74 -28.20 -18.14 4.75
C ALA A 74 -29.38 -18.05 5.74
N SER A 75 -29.12 -17.67 6.99
CA SER A 75 -30.11 -17.57 8.08
C SER A 75 -30.56 -16.15 8.40
N ARG A 76 -30.05 -15.11 7.73
CA ARG A 76 -30.56 -13.75 7.89
C ARG A 76 -31.62 -13.47 6.82
N GLN A 77 -32.89 -13.55 7.20
CA GLN A 77 -33.93 -12.92 6.40
C GLN A 77 -33.65 -11.41 6.29
N PRO A 78 -33.85 -10.77 5.12
CA PRO A 78 -33.79 -9.32 5.01
C PRO A 78 -34.78 -8.73 6.02
N VAL A 79 -34.25 -8.19 7.12
CA VAL A 79 -35.05 -7.36 8.01
C VAL A 79 -35.25 -6.02 7.30
N PRO A 80 -36.48 -5.46 7.27
CA PRO A 80 -36.68 -4.10 6.82
C PRO A 80 -35.82 -3.18 7.67
N VAL A 81 -34.72 -2.68 7.08
CA VAL A 81 -33.94 -1.62 7.70
C VAL A 81 -34.80 -0.37 7.54
N PRO A 82 -35.18 0.32 8.63
CA PRO A 82 -35.83 1.62 8.48
C PRO A 82 -34.92 2.51 7.63
N GLU A 83 -35.52 3.25 6.69
CA GLU A 83 -34.85 4.29 5.91
C GLU A 83 -33.92 5.07 6.86
N PRO A 84 -32.62 5.22 6.55
CA PRO A 84 -31.67 5.76 7.50
C PRO A 84 -32.17 7.12 7.98
N GLU A 85 -32.52 7.21 9.25
CA GLU A 85 -32.75 8.49 9.90
C GLU A 85 -31.46 9.28 9.74
N ALA A 86 -31.58 10.47 9.14
CA ALA A 86 -30.45 11.32 8.79
C ALA A 86 -29.47 11.37 9.97
N ALA A 87 -28.28 10.79 9.77
CA ALA A 87 -27.24 10.80 10.78
C ALA A 87 -27.02 12.24 11.24
N ALA A 88 -27.02 12.45 12.55
CA ALA A 88 -26.78 13.77 13.12
C ALA A 88 -25.49 14.37 12.52
N PRO A 89 -25.47 15.68 12.22
CA PRO A 89 -24.29 16.30 11.66
C PRO A 89 -23.11 16.05 12.60
N VAL A 90 -22.11 15.30 12.12
CA VAL A 90 -20.79 15.33 12.72
C VAL A 90 -20.23 16.72 12.46
N GLU A 91 -20.36 17.60 13.45
CA GLU A 91 -19.76 18.93 13.45
C GLU A 91 -18.24 18.78 13.42
N GLN A 92 -17.69 18.70 12.21
CA GLN A 92 -16.26 18.74 11.95
C GLN A 92 -15.89 20.19 11.66
N ALA A 93 -15.48 20.91 12.72
CA ALA A 93 -15.10 22.31 12.62
C ALA A 93 -13.82 22.49 11.79
N GLY A 94 -13.96 23.16 10.63
CA GLY A 94 -12.87 23.55 9.73
C GLY A 94 -12.95 22.83 8.38
N THR A 95 -13.31 23.57 7.32
CA THR A 95 -13.38 23.16 5.90
C THR A 95 -13.63 21.66 5.71
N ALA A 96 -14.77 21.14 6.17
CA ALA A 96 -15.04 19.71 6.08
C ALA A 96 -15.18 19.30 4.61
N SER A 97 -14.44 18.28 4.17
CA SER A 97 -14.66 17.59 2.90
C SER A 97 -15.45 16.31 3.15
N ALA A 98 -16.62 16.20 2.52
CA ALA A 98 -17.45 15.01 2.60
C ALA A 98 -16.79 13.84 1.85
N ALA A 99 -16.16 14.13 0.70
CA ALA A 99 -15.41 13.14 -0.07
C ALA A 99 -14.22 12.58 0.72
N TYR A 100 -13.46 13.43 1.41
CA TYR A 100 -12.38 12.97 2.31
C TYR A 100 -12.91 12.10 3.45
N ALA A 101 -13.98 12.54 4.11
CA ALA A 101 -14.57 11.82 5.23
C ALA A 101 -15.03 10.42 4.81
N ALA A 102 -15.64 10.28 3.62
CA ALA A 102 -16.10 9.01 3.10
C ALA A 102 -14.96 8.09 2.65
N GLN A 103 -13.92 8.64 2.01
CA GLN A 103 -12.99 7.82 1.23
C GLN A 103 -11.56 7.71 1.81
N CYS A 104 -11.15 8.68 2.64
CA CYS A 104 -9.77 8.81 3.09
C CYS A 104 -9.61 8.61 4.61
N SER A 105 -10.63 9.01 5.38
CA SER A 105 -10.58 9.05 6.85
C SER A 105 -10.30 7.69 7.50
N ALA A 106 -10.71 6.59 6.87
CA ALA A 106 -10.49 5.24 7.40
C ALA A 106 -9.00 4.89 7.54
N CYS A 107 -8.14 5.46 6.69
CA CYS A 107 -6.69 5.22 6.73
C CYS A 107 -5.93 6.43 7.30
N HIS A 108 -6.32 7.64 6.93
CA HIS A 108 -5.61 8.87 7.31
C HIS A 108 -6.19 9.56 8.56
N GLY A 109 -7.22 8.98 9.17
CA GLY A 109 -7.91 9.53 10.32
C GLY A 109 -8.92 10.62 9.94
N ALA A 110 -9.94 10.78 10.78
CA ALA A 110 -10.95 11.83 10.62
C ALA A 110 -10.32 13.23 10.69
N ASP A 111 -9.29 13.42 11.51
CA ASP A 111 -8.57 14.68 11.66
C ASP A 111 -7.31 14.78 10.77
N ALA A 112 -7.16 13.85 9.84
CA ALA A 112 -6.04 13.78 8.89
C ALA A 112 -4.65 13.63 9.53
N LYS A 113 -4.56 13.24 10.81
CA LYS A 113 -3.28 13.02 11.51
C LYS A 113 -2.67 11.63 11.33
N GLY A 114 -3.31 10.77 10.53
CA GLY A 114 -2.85 9.43 10.24
C GLY A 114 -3.34 8.37 11.24
N VAL A 115 -3.12 7.11 10.88
CA VAL A 115 -3.38 5.93 11.69
C VAL A 115 -2.17 5.03 11.58
N GLU A 116 -1.59 4.64 12.73
CA GLU A 116 -0.39 3.81 12.78
C GLU A 116 -0.56 2.51 11.98
N GLY A 117 0.41 2.22 11.12
CA GLY A 117 0.39 1.04 10.25
C GLY A 117 -0.57 1.10 9.05
N LEU A 118 -1.34 2.19 8.89
CA LEU A 118 -2.29 2.36 7.77
C LEU A 118 -1.99 3.60 6.93
N GLY A 119 -2.22 4.79 7.48
CA GLY A 119 -2.11 6.05 6.74
C GLY A 119 -1.23 7.06 7.46
N LEU A 120 -0.47 7.82 6.69
CA LEU A 120 0.39 8.87 7.20
C LEU A 120 -0.40 10.10 7.65
N ASN A 121 0.22 10.91 8.52
CA ASN A 121 -0.24 12.26 8.85
C ASN A 121 -0.22 13.13 7.59
N LEU A 122 -1.38 13.65 7.20
CA LEU A 122 -1.54 14.53 6.05
C LEU A 122 -1.38 16.01 6.42
N VAL A 123 -1.59 16.38 7.69
CA VAL A 123 -1.39 17.75 8.19
C VAL A 123 0.09 18.15 8.13
N GLU A 124 1.00 17.22 8.45
CA GLU A 124 2.46 17.44 8.44
C GLU A 124 3.15 16.79 7.22
N SER A 125 2.40 16.58 6.13
CA SER A 125 2.90 15.86 4.96
C SER A 125 3.70 16.76 4.02
N GLU A 126 4.97 16.45 3.81
CA GLU A 126 5.81 17.11 2.81
C GLU A 126 5.26 16.99 1.38
N LEU A 127 4.65 15.85 1.04
CA LEU A 127 4.00 15.63 -0.26
C LEU A 127 2.84 16.63 -0.44
N VAL A 128 1.97 16.78 0.56
CA VAL A 128 0.82 17.68 0.49
C VAL A 128 1.26 19.14 0.50
N ALA A 129 2.24 19.49 1.33
CA ALA A 129 2.80 20.83 1.40
C ALA A 129 3.46 21.24 0.06
N GLY A 130 4.28 20.35 -0.52
CA GLY A 130 5.07 20.59 -1.72
C GLY A 130 4.31 20.50 -3.05
N SER A 131 3.12 19.90 -3.06
CA SER A 131 2.33 19.73 -4.29
C SER A 131 1.30 20.85 -4.49
N SER A 132 1.05 21.19 -5.75
CA SER A 132 -0.12 21.96 -6.19
C SER A 132 -1.41 21.10 -6.11
N PRO A 133 -2.61 21.72 -6.12
CA PRO A 133 -3.87 20.97 -6.17
C PRO A 133 -3.95 20.01 -7.36
N ASP A 134 -3.51 20.41 -8.55
CA ASP A 134 -3.55 19.57 -9.76
C ASP A 134 -2.60 18.37 -9.64
N GLU A 135 -1.42 18.55 -9.05
CA GLU A 135 -0.49 17.45 -8.77
C GLU A 135 -1.05 16.49 -7.73
N LEU A 136 -1.78 16.99 -6.72
CA LEU A 136 -2.49 16.14 -5.76
C LEU A 136 -3.60 15.33 -6.43
N ILE A 137 -4.38 15.93 -7.33
CA ILE A 137 -5.40 15.21 -8.09
C ILE A 137 -4.75 14.11 -8.93
N ALA A 138 -3.67 14.42 -9.66
CA ALA A 138 -2.95 13.42 -10.45
C ALA A 138 -2.38 12.30 -9.57
N PHE A 139 -1.86 12.64 -8.39
CA PHE A 139 -1.40 11.66 -7.42
C PHE A 139 -2.54 10.77 -6.90
N LEU A 140 -3.69 11.34 -6.54
CA LEU A 140 -4.87 10.59 -6.10
C LEU A 140 -5.36 9.64 -7.19
N GLN A 141 -5.37 10.07 -8.46
CA GLN A 141 -5.73 9.22 -9.59
C GLN A 141 -4.79 8.03 -9.75
N ALA A 142 -3.49 8.22 -9.56
CA ALA A 142 -2.49 7.16 -9.72
C ALA A 142 -2.35 6.25 -8.48
N GLY A 143 -2.55 6.80 -7.28
CA GLY A 143 -2.19 6.14 -6.03
C GLY A 143 -0.67 5.96 -5.86
N ARG A 144 -0.28 5.11 -4.92
CA ARG A 144 1.13 4.76 -4.64
C ARG A 144 1.25 3.28 -4.29
N GLN A 145 2.08 2.56 -5.03
CA GLN A 145 2.36 1.16 -4.73
C GLN A 145 3.51 1.01 -3.74
N PRO A 146 3.59 -0.09 -2.98
CA PRO A 146 4.62 -0.30 -1.96
C PRO A 146 6.05 -0.16 -2.47
N GLY A 147 6.30 -0.63 -3.71
CA GLY A 147 7.61 -0.61 -4.37
C GLY A 147 7.94 0.67 -5.14
N SER A 148 7.09 1.70 -5.08
CA SER A 148 7.41 2.98 -5.72
C SER A 148 8.66 3.61 -5.06
N PRO A 149 9.57 4.25 -5.82
CA PRO A 149 10.81 4.83 -5.26
C PRO A 149 10.59 5.87 -4.16
N ASP A 150 9.42 6.49 -4.13
CA ASP A 150 9.00 7.52 -3.18
C ASP A 150 8.03 7.00 -2.11
N SER A 151 7.88 5.67 -2.00
CA SER A 151 7.14 5.03 -0.91
C SER A 151 7.96 5.07 0.39
N VAL A 152 7.39 5.65 1.44
CA VAL A 152 8.06 5.79 2.75
C VAL A 152 7.69 4.66 3.71
N THR A 153 6.44 4.18 3.67
CA THR A 153 5.91 3.19 4.63
C THR A 153 5.83 1.77 4.06
N GLY A 154 5.88 1.62 2.73
CA GLY A 154 5.57 0.34 2.08
C GLY A 154 4.08 -0.04 2.12
N VAL A 155 3.21 0.80 2.70
CA VAL A 155 1.76 0.59 2.67
C VAL A 155 1.20 1.11 1.34
N PRO A 156 0.41 0.32 0.59
CA PRO A 156 -0.18 0.78 -0.65
C PRO A 156 -1.21 1.88 -0.40
N MET A 157 -1.14 2.96 -1.16
CA MET A 157 -2.24 3.91 -1.33
C MET A 157 -2.95 3.59 -2.65
N PRO A 158 -4.23 3.16 -2.63
CA PRO A 158 -4.92 2.80 -3.85
C PRO A 158 -5.15 4.02 -4.77
N ALA A 159 -5.38 3.72 -6.05
CA ALA A 159 -5.75 4.70 -7.05
C ALA A 159 -7.24 5.10 -6.91
N PHE A 160 -7.53 6.38 -7.08
CA PHE A 160 -8.87 6.97 -7.02
C PHE A 160 -9.34 7.52 -8.39
N ALA A 161 -8.77 7.04 -9.49
CA ALA A 161 -9.17 7.45 -10.85
C ALA A 161 -10.63 7.12 -11.22
N TRP A 162 -11.33 6.33 -10.40
CA TRP A 162 -12.74 5.99 -10.56
C TRP A 162 -13.69 7.02 -9.91
N MET A 163 -13.17 7.96 -9.14
CA MET A 163 -13.94 9.05 -8.53
C MET A 163 -14.20 10.17 -9.55
N GLU A 164 -15.29 10.90 -9.33
CA GLU A 164 -15.60 12.09 -10.13
C GLU A 164 -14.53 13.17 -9.92
N ALA A 165 -14.25 13.93 -10.98
CA ALA A 165 -13.21 14.97 -10.95
C ALA A 165 -13.50 16.05 -9.90
N ALA A 166 -14.78 16.33 -9.63
CA ALA A 166 -15.20 17.28 -8.61
C ALA A 166 -14.83 16.82 -7.19
N ASP A 167 -15.02 15.53 -6.88
CA ASP A 167 -14.69 14.98 -5.56
C ASP A 167 -13.18 14.96 -5.33
N LEU A 168 -12.40 14.63 -6.37
CA LEU A 168 -10.94 14.70 -6.30
C LEU A 168 -10.44 16.13 -6.09
N ALA A 169 -11.07 17.11 -6.73
CA ALA A 169 -10.74 18.52 -6.55
C ALA A 169 -11.13 19.03 -5.14
N GLU A 170 -12.27 18.58 -4.61
CA GLU A 170 -12.68 18.86 -3.23
C GLU A 170 -11.64 18.31 -2.23
N ILE A 171 -11.23 17.05 -2.40
CA ILE A 171 -10.22 16.42 -1.54
C ILE A 171 -8.90 17.19 -1.64
N ALA A 172 -8.41 17.49 -2.85
CA ALA A 172 -7.16 18.22 -3.01
C ALA A 172 -7.22 19.62 -2.36
N GLY A 173 -8.33 20.34 -2.52
CA GLY A 173 -8.55 21.62 -1.87
C GLY A 173 -8.55 21.52 -0.34
N TYR A 174 -9.21 20.49 0.21
CA TYR A 174 -9.19 20.20 1.64
C TYR A 174 -7.78 19.89 2.14
N LEU A 175 -7.04 19.01 1.46
CA LEU A 175 -5.67 18.69 1.86
C LEU A 175 -4.76 19.92 1.87
N LYS A 176 -4.93 20.84 0.92
CA LYS A 176 -4.21 22.12 0.93
C LYS A 176 -4.65 23.04 2.07
N SER A 177 -5.93 23.05 2.45
CA SER A 177 -6.40 23.89 3.56
C SER A 177 -5.78 23.48 4.91
N LEU A 178 -5.39 22.20 5.07
CA LEU A 178 -4.70 21.69 6.25
C LEU A 178 -3.25 22.21 6.41
N GLN A 179 -2.65 22.74 5.35
CA GLN A 179 -1.23 23.16 5.33
C GLN A 179 -1.03 24.66 5.65
N GLN A 180 -2.09 25.37 6.06
CA GLN A 180 -2.08 26.82 6.24
C GLN A 180 -1.80 27.26 7.68
#